data_AF-A0A1F8FMV4-F1
#
_entry.id   AF-A0A1F8FMV4-F1
#
_cell.length_a   1.000
_cell.length_b   1.000
_cell.length_c   1.000
_cell.angle_alpha   90.00
_cell.angle_beta   90.00
_cell.angle_gamma   90.00
#
_symmetry.space_group_name_H-M   'P 1'
#
loop_
_entity.id
_entity.type
_entity.pdbx_description
1 polymer ?
#
loop_
_entity_poly.entity_id
_entity_poly.type
_entity_poly.pdbx_seq_one_letter_code
_entity_poly.pdbx_strand_id
1 'polypeptide(L)' 'MAVPRHHMAKGKQLRRRSHLALKPKKLVKCSHCRREILSHVVCKYCGYYKDREVINVLAKELKKKEKKQKTAK' A
#
# COMPACT_ATOMS: atom_id res chain seq x y z
N MET A 1 -8.19 -5.51 -36.61
CA MET A 1 -8.62 -5.88 -35.23
C MET A 1 -10.14 -5.98 -35.22
N ALA A 2 -10.72 -6.97 -34.54
CA ALA A 2 -12.17 -7.08 -34.45
C ALA A 2 -12.74 -5.95 -33.58
N VAL A 3 -13.70 -5.20 -34.13
CA VAL A 3 -14.39 -4.12 -33.43
C VAL A 3 -15.78 -4.56 -32.98
N PRO A 4 -16.29 -4.07 -31.84
CA PRO A 4 -17.65 -4.36 -31.41
C PRO A 4 -18.65 -3.85 -32.45
N ARG A 5 -19.54 -4.73 -32.92
CA ARG A 5 -20.59 -4.37 -33.88
C ARG A 5 -21.62 -3.39 -33.30
N HIS A 6 -21.90 -3.47 -32.01
CA HIS A 6 -22.91 -2.65 -31.32
C HIS A 6 -22.49 -2.28 -29.90
N HIS A 7 -23.11 -1.21 -29.38
CA HIS A 7 -22.93 -0.79 -28.00
C HIS A 7 -23.46 -1.85 -27.02
N MET A 8 -22.73 -2.04 -25.91
CA MET A 8 -23.11 -3.05 -24.93
C MET A 8 -24.15 -2.48 -23.95
N ALA A 9 -25.31 -3.11 -23.84
CA ALA A 9 -26.37 -2.64 -22.95
C ALA A 9 -25.89 -2.50 -21.49
N LYS A 10 -26.36 -1.45 -20.79
CA LYS A 10 -25.99 -1.15 -19.39
C LYS A 10 -26.19 -2.35 -18.47
N GLY A 11 -27.29 -3.09 -18.62
CA GLY A 11 -27.56 -4.31 -17.83
C GLY A 11 -26.51 -5.41 -18.04
N LYS A 12 -26.04 -5.62 -19.28
CA LYS A 12 -24.97 -6.59 -19.59
C LYS A 12 -23.62 -6.14 -19.00
N GLN A 13 -23.33 -4.84 -19.07
CA GLN A 13 -22.13 -4.27 -18.44
C GLN A 13 -22.13 -4.44 -16.92
N LEU A 14 -23.25 -4.14 -16.26
CA LEU A 14 -23.38 -4.24 -14.79
C LEU A 14 -23.30 -5.67 -14.30
N ARG A 15 -23.99 -6.62 -14.97
CA ARG A 15 -23.87 -8.06 -14.67
C ARG A 15 -22.44 -8.57 -14.82
N ARG A 16 -21.69 -8.08 -15.82
CA ARG A 16 -20.26 -8.45 -15.94
C ARG A 16 -19.42 -7.88 -14.80
N ARG A 17 -19.77 -6.70 -14.28
CA ARG A 17 -19.04 -6.02 -13.19
C ARG A 17 -19.43 -6.51 -11.80
N SER A 18 -20.50 -7.30 -11.63
CA SER A 18 -20.97 -7.76 -10.32
C SER A 18 -19.92 -8.55 -9.54
N HIS A 19 -19.05 -9.29 -10.23
CA HIS A 19 -17.99 -10.09 -9.62
C HIS A 19 -16.70 -9.31 -9.32
N LEU A 20 -16.61 -8.04 -9.74
CA LEU A 20 -15.39 -7.21 -9.62
C LEU A 20 -15.34 -6.43 -8.29
N ALA A 21 -15.88 -6.99 -7.21
CA ALA A 21 -15.87 -6.35 -5.90
C ALA A 21 -14.47 -6.39 -5.26
N LEU A 22 -14.03 -5.27 -4.68
CA LEU A 22 -12.78 -5.19 -3.93
C LEU A 22 -12.94 -5.86 -2.56
N LYS A 23 -11.95 -6.67 -2.17
CA LYS A 23 -11.91 -7.30 -0.84
C LYS A 23 -11.11 -6.42 0.13
N PRO A 24 -11.58 -6.27 1.39
CA PRO A 24 -10.82 -5.55 2.40
C PRO A 24 -9.53 -6.31 2.74
N LYS A 25 -8.47 -5.57 3.06
CA LYS A 25 -7.20 -6.14 3.52
C LYS A 25 -7.27 -6.43 5.02
N LYS A 26 -6.72 -7.57 5.44
CA LYS A 26 -6.57 -7.90 6.86
C LYS A 26 -5.34 -7.19 7.41
N LEU A 27 -5.54 -6.39 8.45
CA LEU A 27 -4.48 -5.69 9.18
C LEU A 27 -4.28 -6.36 10.55
N VAL A 28 -3.04 -6.34 11.03
CA VAL A 28 -2.62 -6.92 12.31
C VAL A 28 -1.91 -5.83 13.12
N LYS A 29 -2.01 -5.88 14.45
CA LYS A 29 -1.28 -4.96 15.33
C LYS A 29 0.21 -5.31 15.34
N CYS A 30 1.08 -4.31 15.18
CA CYS A 30 2.52 -4.46 15.34
C CYS A 30 2.89 -4.71 16.83
N SER A 31 3.80 -5.64 17.11
CA SER A 31 4.26 -5.96 18.48
C SER A 31 4.89 -4.76 19.19
N HIS A 32 5.69 -3.96 18.46
CA HIS A 32 6.47 -2.87 19.03
C HIS A 32 5.69 -1.56 19.19
N CYS A 33 5.02 -1.11 18.12
CA CYS A 33 4.36 0.21 18.10
C CYS A 33 2.83 0.16 18.14
N ARG A 34 2.23 -1.04 18.20
CA ARG A 34 0.77 -1.29 18.26
C ARG A 34 -0.08 -0.71 17.12
N ARG A 35 0.55 -0.17 16.08
CA ARG A 35 -0.11 0.32 14.87
C ARG A 35 -0.56 -0.83 13.98
N GLU A 36 -1.58 -0.59 13.18
CA GLU A 36 -2.07 -1.53 12.19
C GLU A 36 -1.08 -1.65 11.02
N ILE A 37 -0.68 -2.88 10.73
CA ILE A 37 0.25 -3.23 9.65
C ILE A 37 -0.28 -4.41 8.85
N LEU A 38 0.25 -4.59 7.64
CA LEU A 38 0.01 -5.82 6.86
C LEU A 38 0.74 -6.99 7.51
N SER A 39 0.12 -8.17 7.49
CA SER A 39 0.78 -9.39 7.95
C SER A 39 2.02 -9.70 7.10
N HIS A 40 3.06 -10.24 7.74
CA HIS A 40 4.35 -10.60 7.13
C HIS A 40 5.16 -9.45 6.49
N VAL A 41 4.81 -8.19 6.77
CA VAL A 41 5.54 -7.01 6.27
C VAL A 41 6.26 -6.30 7.41
N VAL A 42 7.43 -5.73 7.14
CA VAL A 42 8.15 -4.85 8.09
C VAL A 42 7.27 -3.64 8.43
N CYS A 43 7.19 -3.29 9.71
CA CYS A 43 6.43 -2.12 10.12
C CYS A 43 7.05 -0.85 9.52
N LYS A 44 6.27 -0.10 8.72
CA LYS A 44 6.73 1.15 8.10
C LYS A 44 6.98 2.27 9.11
N TYR A 45 6.44 2.14 10.32
CA TYR A 45 6.52 3.16 11.36
C TYR A 45 7.71 2.95 12.28
N CYS A 46 7.94 1.73 12.76
CA CYS A 46 9.04 1.44 13.67
C CYS A 46 10.21 0.69 13.02
N GLY A 47 10.08 0.17 11.79
CA GLY A 47 11.17 -0.53 11.09
C GLY A 47 11.45 -1.94 11.62
N TYR A 48 10.66 -2.43 12.58
CA TYR A 48 10.81 -3.76 13.18
C TYR A 48 10.03 -4.84 12.42
N TYR A 49 10.60 -6.05 12.40
CA TYR A 49 9.95 -7.28 11.99
C TYR A 49 10.38 -8.42 12.92
N LYS A 50 9.42 -9.08 13.58
CA LYS A 50 9.67 -10.15 14.58
C LYS A 50 10.73 -9.74 15.60
N ASP A 51 10.55 -8.55 16.18
CA ASP A 51 11.40 -7.96 17.23
C ASP A 51 12.86 -7.71 16.84
N ARG A 52 13.18 -7.80 15.54
CA ARG A 52 14.45 -7.34 14.97
C ARG A 52 14.26 -6.01 14.26
N GLU A 53 15.18 -5.07 14.51
CA GLU A 53 15.25 -3.82 13.76
C GLU A 53 15.82 -4.13 12.36
N VAL A 54 14.99 -4.00 11.33
CA VAL A 54 15.40 -4.25 9.93
C VAL A 54 15.70 -2.94 9.21
N ILE A 55 15.06 -1.85 9.62
CA ILE A 55 15.21 -0.53 9.02
C ILE A 55 15.40 0.51 10.13
N ASN A 56 16.58 1.11 10.21
CA ASN A 56 16.81 2.30 11.03
C ASN A 56 16.03 3.49 10.42
N VAL A 57 14.78 3.67 10.83
CA VAL A 57 13.88 4.68 10.26
C VAL A 57 14.42 6.09 10.50
N LEU A 58 15.00 6.35 11.68
CA LEU A 58 15.60 7.63 12.05
C LEU A 58 16.72 8.08 11.09
N ALA A 59 17.63 7.16 10.75
CA ALA A 59 18.74 7.45 9.83
C ALA A 59 18.26 7.77 8.40
N LYS A 60 17.14 7.18 7.98
CA LYS A 60 16.54 7.47 6.66
C LYS A 60 15.83 8.82 6.62
N GLU A 61 15.18 9.24 7.70
CA GLU A 61 14.47 10.53 7.77
C GLU A 61 15.43 11.72 7.74
N LEU A 62 16.54 11.64 8.48
CA LEU A 62 17.57 12.68 8.50
C LEU A 62 18.18 12.89 7.11
N LYS A 63 18.60 11.82 6.44
CA LYS A 63 19.12 11.88 5.05
C LYS A 63 18.12 12.47 4.05
N LYS A 64 16.82 12.22 4.24
CA LYS A 64 15.77 12.81 3.39
C LYS A 64 15.61 14.31 3.63
N LYS A 65 15.67 14.77 4.88
CA LYS A 65 15.60 16.21 5.23
C LYS A 65 16.80 16.96 4.66
N GLU A 66 18.01 16.43 4.82
CA GLU A 66 19.24 17.01 4.25
C GLU A 66 19.17 17.11 2.73
N LYS A 67 18.71 16.06 2.04
CA LYS A 67 18.52 16.10 0.58
C LYS A 67 17.51 17.16 0.16
N LYS A 68 16.37 17.28 0.86
CA LYS A 68 15.37 18.32 0.58
C LYS A 68 15.94 19.73 0.76
N GLN A 69 16.71 19.96 1.82
CA GLN A 69 17.35 21.25 2.07
C GLN A 69 18.39 21.59 0.97
N LYS A 70 19.12 20.60 0.47
CA LYS A 70 20.07 20.79 -0.64
C LYS A 70 19.42 21.04 -2.00
N THR A 71 18.22 20.50 -2.23
CA THR A 71 17.48 20.73 -3.49
C THR A 71 16.66 22.02 -3.50
N ALA A 72 16.36 22.56 -2.32
CA ALA A 72 15.59 23.81 -2.17
C ALA A 72 16.47 25.07 -2.11
N LYS A 73 17.79 24.88 -2.04
CA LYS A 73 18.82 25.91 -2.08
C LYS A 73 19.46 25.92 -3.47
#